data_AF-X1T5P1-F1
#
_entry.id   AF-X1T5P1-F1
#
_cell.length_a   1.000
_cell.length_b   1.000
_cell.length_c   1.000
_cell.angle_alpha   90.00
_cell.angle_beta   90.00
_cell.angle_gamma   90.00
#
_symmetry.space_group_name_H-M   'P 1'
#
loop_
_entity.id
_entity.type
_entity.pdbx_description
1 polymer ?
#
loop_
_entity_poly.entity_id
_entity_poly.type
_entity_poly.pdbx_seq_one_letter_code
_entity_poly.pdbx_strand_id
1 'polypeptide(L)'
;MNQDFELKELRQIKYFNCRELNNTNLVVNAFTTRTGGVSRTPFDNLNLAYNVGDKESHVAENRKIILDALNIDYRNTVSAQQVHKDKISLVRKENKGKGALKYSNGIAQTDALITDIPGIPLLMCYADCVPIFILDPVKKAVALIHSGRKGTELELTLKTLFKMKKIFETSPRSCLAAIFSSIGPCCYNIKEENKIDDYWLNKDKFNG
;
A
#
# COMPACT_ATOMS: atom_id res chain seq x y z
N MET A 1 6.72 -8.38 -19.49
CA MET A 1 6.23 -7.45 -18.45
C MET A 1 4.72 -7.58 -18.43
N ASN A 2 4.09 -7.78 -17.26
CA ASN A 2 2.63 -7.96 -17.20
C ASN A 2 1.95 -6.73 -17.84
N GLN A 3 0.99 -6.92 -18.75
CA GLN A 3 0.40 -5.84 -19.54
C GLN A 3 -0.43 -4.86 -18.71
N ASP A 4 -0.69 -5.18 -17.44
CA ASP A 4 -1.57 -4.41 -16.55
C ASP A 4 -0.87 -3.23 -15.86
N PHE A 5 0.46 -3.20 -15.83
CA PHE A 5 1.24 -2.15 -15.15
C PHE A 5 2.02 -1.30 -16.13
N GLU A 6 2.06 0.00 -15.88
CA GLU A 6 2.80 0.95 -16.71
C GLU A 6 3.82 1.72 -15.87
N LEU A 7 5.05 1.78 -16.35
CA LEU A 7 6.08 2.67 -15.80
C LEU A 7 5.80 4.09 -16.27
N LYS A 8 5.61 5.00 -15.33
CA LYS A 8 5.54 6.44 -15.56
C LYS A 8 6.84 7.09 -15.14
N GLU A 9 7.30 8.02 -15.96
CA GLU A 9 8.48 8.84 -15.69
C GLU A 9 8.05 10.31 -15.70
N LEU A 10 8.29 11.00 -14.58
CA LEU A 10 8.10 12.44 -14.48
C LEU A 10 9.40 13.05 -13.94
N ARG A 11 10.13 13.74 -14.81
CA ARG A 11 11.49 14.23 -14.52
C ARG A 11 12.39 13.06 -14.11
N GLN A 12 12.91 13.07 -12.88
CA GLN A 12 13.78 12.02 -12.34
C GLN A 12 13.00 10.94 -11.56
N ILE A 13 11.69 11.12 -11.39
CA ILE A 13 10.84 10.23 -10.59
C ILE A 13 10.30 9.14 -11.50
N LYS A 14 10.42 7.89 -11.05
CA LYS A 14 9.80 6.74 -11.71
C LYS A 14 8.86 6.02 -10.75
N TYR A 15 7.66 5.73 -11.22
CA TYR A 15 6.66 4.97 -10.48
C TYR A 15 5.82 4.11 -11.42
N PHE A 16 5.29 3.00 -10.92
CA PHE A 16 4.34 2.16 -11.63
C PHE A 16 2.91 2.54 -11.29
N ASN A 17 2.01 2.45 -12.25
CA ASN A 17 0.57 2.45 -11.99
C ASN A 17 -0.07 1.19 -12.61
N CYS A 18 -1.28 0.88 -12.19
CA CYS A 18 -2.12 -0.17 -12.76
C CYS A 18 -3.09 0.45 -13.76
N ARG A 19 -3.07 -0.04 -14.99
CA ARG A 19 -3.91 0.43 -16.10
C ARG A 19 -5.39 0.22 -15.81
N GLU A 20 -5.76 -0.95 -15.30
CA GLU A 20 -7.15 -1.27 -14.96
C GLU A 20 -7.71 -0.31 -13.90
N LEU A 21 -6.91 0.06 -12.88
CA LEU A 21 -7.32 1.07 -11.91
C LEU A 21 -7.46 2.46 -12.55
N ASN A 22 -6.54 2.85 -13.42
CA ASN A 22 -6.60 4.15 -14.12
C ASN A 22 -7.82 4.25 -15.06
N ASN A 23 -8.16 3.17 -15.75
CA ASN A 23 -9.28 3.13 -16.71
C ASN A 23 -10.63 3.45 -16.05
N THR A 24 -10.73 3.27 -14.72
CA THR A 24 -11.93 3.65 -13.97
C THR A 24 -12.09 5.17 -13.83
N ASN A 25 -11.01 5.95 -13.92
CA ASN A 25 -10.95 7.37 -13.56
C ASN A 25 -11.41 7.69 -12.12
N LEU A 26 -11.47 6.70 -11.22
CA LEU A 26 -11.93 6.86 -9.84
C LEU A 26 -10.78 7.08 -8.84
N VAL A 27 -9.57 6.64 -9.18
CA VAL A 27 -8.42 6.63 -8.27
C VAL A 27 -7.15 7.09 -8.96
N VAL A 28 -6.28 7.74 -8.18
CA VAL A 28 -4.86 7.86 -8.50
C VAL A 28 -4.15 6.73 -7.77
N ASN A 29 -3.34 5.94 -8.50
CA ASN A 29 -2.53 4.87 -7.93
C ASN A 29 -1.09 4.99 -8.42
N ALA A 30 -0.14 4.78 -7.50
CA ALA A 30 1.28 4.87 -7.79
C ALA A 30 2.07 3.97 -6.84
N PHE A 31 3.00 3.20 -7.39
CA PHE A 31 4.00 2.44 -6.67
C PHE A 31 5.39 2.94 -7.07
N THR A 32 6.06 3.62 -6.17
CA THR A 32 7.31 4.34 -6.46
C THR A 32 8.49 3.39 -6.62
N THR A 33 9.42 3.75 -7.51
CA THR A 33 10.79 3.21 -7.46
C THR A 33 11.62 3.98 -6.43
N ARG A 34 12.87 3.57 -6.20
CA ARG A 34 13.82 4.28 -5.31
C ARG A 34 14.45 5.54 -5.91
N THR A 35 14.11 5.91 -7.15
CA THR A 35 14.80 6.97 -7.91
C THR A 35 14.10 8.32 -7.82
N GLY A 36 14.86 9.42 -7.92
CA GLY A 36 14.32 10.78 -8.02
C GLY A 36 14.10 11.52 -6.69
N GLY A 37 14.66 11.03 -5.57
CA GLY A 37 14.60 11.71 -4.27
C GLY A 37 15.93 12.33 -3.83
N VAL A 38 15.99 12.72 -2.57
CA VAL A 38 17.11 13.47 -1.95
C VAL A 38 17.80 12.73 -0.79
N SER A 39 17.29 11.56 -0.42
CA SER A 39 17.91 10.72 0.62
C SER A 39 19.28 10.24 0.18
N ARG A 40 20.13 9.98 1.18
CA ARG A 40 21.52 9.52 0.99
C ARG A 40 21.67 8.09 1.51
N THR A 41 22.80 7.46 1.19
CA THR A 41 23.17 6.12 1.66
C THR A 41 22.92 5.95 3.15
N PRO A 42 22.24 4.85 3.57
CA PRO A 42 21.77 3.70 2.78
C PRO A 42 20.41 3.87 2.08
N PHE A 43 19.80 5.06 2.13
CA PHE A 43 18.43 5.34 1.71
C PHE A 43 18.31 5.97 0.32
N ASP A 44 19.39 5.95 -0.49
CA ASP A 44 19.41 6.57 -1.82
C ASP A 44 18.25 6.05 -2.69
N ASN A 45 17.41 6.88 -3.32
CA ASN A 45 17.30 8.34 -3.23
C ASN A 45 15.91 8.75 -2.73
N LEU A 46 14.86 8.01 -3.10
CA LEU A 46 13.45 8.33 -2.79
C LEU A 46 12.90 7.47 -1.64
N ASN A 47 13.46 7.62 -0.44
CA ASN A 47 12.92 6.98 0.75
C ASN A 47 11.69 7.75 1.29
N LEU A 48 10.56 7.04 1.46
CA LEU A 48 9.29 7.58 1.95
C LEU A 48 8.97 7.19 3.40
N ALA A 49 9.83 6.38 4.03
CA ALA A 49 9.60 5.83 5.37
C ALA A 49 10.33 6.65 6.45
N TYR A 50 9.58 7.08 7.46
CA TYR A 50 10.11 7.83 8.61
C TYR A 50 10.76 6.94 9.67
N ASN A 51 10.49 5.63 9.68
CA ASN A 51 10.84 4.71 10.76
C ASN A 51 12.02 3.79 10.44
N VAL A 52 12.87 4.16 9.48
CA VAL A 52 14.01 3.33 9.02
C VAL A 52 15.37 3.95 9.33
N GLY A 53 15.41 5.11 9.98
CA GLY A 53 16.65 5.78 10.39
C GLY A 53 17.18 6.86 9.44
N ASP A 54 16.42 7.22 8.39
CA ASP A 54 16.76 8.34 7.52
C ASP A 54 16.45 9.69 8.19
N LYS A 55 16.99 10.79 7.64
CA LYS A 55 16.68 12.15 8.08
C LYS A 55 15.22 12.48 7.77
N GLU A 56 14.45 12.88 8.78
CA GLU A 56 13.04 13.25 8.61
C GLU A 56 12.82 14.32 7.53
N SER A 57 13.75 15.27 7.40
CA SER A 57 13.70 16.30 6.36
C SER A 57 13.85 15.76 4.95
N HIS A 58 14.69 14.74 4.73
CA HIS A 58 14.79 14.07 3.43
C HIS A 58 13.51 13.29 3.11
N VAL A 59 12.96 12.57 4.09
CA VAL A 59 11.71 11.81 3.92
C VAL A 59 10.54 12.75 3.61
N ALA A 60 10.45 13.88 4.30
CA ALA A 60 9.43 14.90 4.04
C ALA A 60 9.56 15.47 2.63
N GLU A 61 10.78 15.79 2.19
CA GLU A 61 11.03 16.29 0.84
C GLU A 61 10.73 15.23 -0.23
N ASN A 62 11.12 13.97 -0.02
CA ASN A 62 10.79 12.88 -0.94
C ASN A 62 9.29 12.67 -1.09
N ARG A 63 8.53 12.73 0.02
CA ARG A 63 7.07 12.65 0.00
C ARG A 63 6.46 13.81 -0.78
N LYS A 64 6.96 15.03 -0.57
CA LYS A 64 6.55 16.21 -1.35
C LYS A 64 6.83 16.02 -2.84
N ILE A 65 8.04 15.61 -3.21
CA ILE A 65 8.47 15.39 -4.60
C ILE A 65 7.52 14.42 -5.34
N ILE A 66 7.26 13.23 -4.78
CA ILE A 66 6.39 12.25 -5.45
C ILE A 66 4.91 12.68 -5.44
N LEU A 67 4.42 13.29 -4.36
CA LEU A 67 3.00 13.62 -4.27
C LEU A 67 2.65 14.85 -5.10
N ASP A 68 3.55 15.84 -5.20
CA ASP A 68 3.42 16.96 -6.13
C ASP A 68 3.37 16.46 -7.58
N ALA A 69 4.20 15.45 -7.93
CA ALA A 69 4.16 14.80 -9.25
C ALA A 69 2.82 14.12 -9.57
N LEU A 70 2.05 13.75 -8.54
CA LEU A 70 0.72 13.15 -8.65
C LEU A 70 -0.41 14.17 -8.44
N ASN A 71 -0.09 15.47 -8.33
CA ASN A 71 -1.02 16.55 -7.98
C ASN A 71 -1.75 16.32 -6.64
N ILE A 72 -1.06 15.72 -5.67
CA ILE A 72 -1.54 15.42 -4.32
C ILE A 72 -0.75 16.28 -3.32
N ASP A 73 -1.45 17.04 -2.48
CA ASP A 73 -0.80 17.72 -1.36
C ASP A 73 -0.32 16.70 -0.32
N TYR A 74 1.00 16.59 -0.15
CA TYR A 74 1.62 15.63 0.76
C TYR A 74 1.15 15.73 2.21
N ARG A 75 0.76 16.93 2.65
CA ARG A 75 0.27 17.19 4.01
C ARG A 75 -1.08 16.55 4.29
N ASN A 76 -1.79 16.14 3.23
CA ASN A 76 -3.11 15.53 3.32
C ASN A 76 -3.08 14.01 3.39
N THR A 77 -1.92 13.39 3.17
CA THR A 77 -1.77 11.93 3.18
C THR A 77 -2.08 11.32 4.53
N VAL A 78 -2.59 10.10 4.50
CA VAL A 78 -2.79 9.27 5.69
C VAL A 78 -1.89 8.05 5.60
N SER A 79 -1.01 7.90 6.58
CA SER A 79 -0.10 6.77 6.72
C SER A 79 -0.31 6.04 8.03
N ALA A 80 0.11 4.78 8.04
CA ALA A 80 0.00 3.90 9.20
C ALA A 80 1.37 3.61 9.84
N GLN A 81 1.34 3.25 11.11
CA GLN A 81 2.45 2.59 11.80
C GLN A 81 2.34 1.09 11.51
N GLN A 82 2.94 0.65 10.41
CA GLN A 82 2.96 -0.75 9.98
C GLN A 82 3.73 -1.61 10.99
N VAL A 83 3.10 -2.70 11.47
CA VAL A 83 3.64 -3.57 12.52
C VAL A 83 3.61 -5.06 12.13
N HIS A 84 3.33 -5.36 10.85
CA HIS A 84 3.26 -6.72 10.31
C HIS A 84 2.20 -7.59 10.99
N LYS A 85 1.07 -6.98 11.39
CA LYS A 85 -0.11 -7.67 11.94
C LYS A 85 -1.29 -7.55 10.98
N ASP A 86 -2.51 -7.80 11.46
CA ASP A 86 -3.73 -7.84 10.68
C ASP A 86 -4.72 -6.72 11.01
N LYS A 87 -4.26 -5.67 11.72
CA LYS A 87 -5.14 -4.54 12.04
C LYS A 87 -5.43 -3.72 10.79
N ILE A 88 -6.73 -3.56 10.54
CA ILE A 88 -7.28 -2.72 9.46
C ILE A 88 -7.93 -1.48 10.07
N SER A 89 -7.60 -0.30 9.57
CA SER A 89 -8.21 0.96 10.02
C SER A 89 -9.04 1.62 8.93
N LEU A 90 -10.24 2.05 9.32
CA LEU A 90 -11.09 2.92 8.53
C LEU A 90 -10.57 4.35 8.63
N VAL A 91 -10.27 4.96 7.49
CA VAL A 91 -9.80 6.34 7.38
C VAL A 91 -10.98 7.24 7.05
N ARG A 92 -11.17 8.27 7.86
CA ARG A 92 -12.20 9.31 7.71
C ARG A 92 -11.55 10.70 7.67
N LYS A 93 -12.34 11.76 7.51
CA LYS A 93 -11.85 13.14 7.29
C LYS A 93 -10.95 13.64 8.42
N GLU A 94 -11.25 13.28 9.66
CA GLU A 94 -10.48 13.60 10.87
C GLU A 94 -9.10 12.92 10.92
N ASN A 95 -8.81 12.00 10.01
CA ASN A 95 -7.50 11.36 9.92
C ASN A 95 -6.59 12.04 8.89
N LYS A 96 -7.09 12.99 8.10
CA LYS A 96 -6.33 13.69 7.06
C LYS A 96 -5.02 14.26 7.65
N GLY A 97 -3.89 13.92 7.05
CA GLY A 97 -2.56 14.33 7.50
C GLY A 97 -1.92 13.47 8.59
N LYS A 98 -2.62 12.46 9.14
CA LYS A 98 -2.02 11.52 10.11
C LYS A 98 -0.89 10.73 9.46
N GLY A 99 0.29 10.81 10.05
CA GLY A 99 1.48 10.16 9.51
C GLY A 99 2.10 10.84 8.29
N ALA A 100 1.57 12.00 7.85
CA ALA A 100 2.08 12.71 6.67
C ALA A 100 3.51 13.22 6.85
N LEU A 101 3.79 13.81 8.02
CA LEU A 101 5.07 14.48 8.34
C LEU A 101 5.92 13.77 9.38
N LYS A 102 5.33 12.87 10.17
CA LYS A 102 5.99 12.16 11.29
C LYS A 102 5.39 10.79 11.48
N TYR A 103 6.23 9.78 11.75
CA TYR A 103 5.79 8.41 12.00
C TYR A 103 4.88 8.28 13.23
N SER A 104 5.21 8.98 14.33
CA SER A 104 4.50 8.90 15.60
C SER A 104 3.04 9.37 15.52
N ASN A 105 2.69 10.19 14.54
CA ASN A 105 1.32 10.66 14.28
C ASN A 105 0.56 9.76 13.25
N GLY A 106 1.16 8.67 12.79
CA GLY A 106 0.49 7.71 11.90
C GLY A 106 -0.64 6.97 12.59
N ILE A 107 -1.51 6.32 11.80
CA ILE A 107 -2.54 5.43 12.32
C ILE A 107 -1.88 4.25 13.05
N ALA A 108 -2.08 4.17 14.37
CA ALA A 108 -1.31 3.28 15.23
C ALA A 108 -1.54 1.79 14.94
N GLN A 109 -0.43 1.04 14.83
CA GLN A 109 -0.37 -0.42 14.72
C GLN A 109 -1.22 -1.01 13.58
N THR A 110 -1.22 -0.38 12.40
CA THR A 110 -2.12 -0.71 11.30
C THR A 110 -1.35 -1.15 10.05
N ASP A 111 -1.79 -2.24 9.44
CA ASP A 111 -1.19 -2.82 8.22
C ASP A 111 -2.17 -2.82 7.03
N ALA A 112 -3.40 -2.31 7.21
CA ALA A 112 -4.30 -2.01 6.10
C ALA A 112 -5.13 -0.75 6.38
N LEU A 113 -5.22 0.13 5.40
CA LEU A 113 -6.05 1.34 5.43
C LEU A 113 -7.18 1.20 4.43
N ILE A 114 -8.40 1.56 4.83
CA ILE A 114 -9.57 1.57 3.94
C ILE A 114 -10.29 2.92 4.01
N THR A 115 -10.85 3.39 2.89
CA THR A 115 -11.68 4.60 2.87
C THR A 115 -12.60 4.63 1.66
N ASP A 116 -13.74 5.30 1.81
CA ASP A 116 -14.72 5.67 0.78
C ASP A 116 -14.77 7.20 0.59
N ILE A 117 -13.85 7.95 1.24
CA ILE A 117 -13.85 9.41 1.23
C ILE A 117 -12.90 9.92 0.13
N PRO A 118 -13.41 10.57 -0.93
CA PRO A 118 -12.57 11.14 -1.97
C PRO A 118 -11.63 12.22 -1.42
N GLY A 119 -10.44 12.35 -2.03
CA GLY A 119 -9.46 13.37 -1.67
C GLY A 119 -8.66 13.09 -0.39
N ILE A 120 -8.72 11.86 0.15
CA ILE A 120 -7.83 11.38 1.22
C ILE A 120 -6.84 10.37 0.63
N PRO A 121 -5.59 10.76 0.31
CA PRO A 121 -4.60 9.84 -0.22
C PRO A 121 -4.07 8.92 0.89
N LEU A 122 -4.06 7.62 0.63
CA LEU A 122 -3.44 6.63 1.50
C LEU A 122 -1.99 6.40 1.07
N LEU A 123 -1.05 6.41 2.03
CA LEU A 123 0.37 6.15 1.76
C LEU A 123 0.91 5.12 2.74
N MET A 124 1.40 4.01 2.21
CA MET A 124 2.07 2.94 2.96
C MET A 124 3.43 2.64 2.34
N CYS A 125 4.37 2.16 3.15
CA CYS A 125 5.75 1.93 2.75
C CYS A 125 6.01 0.43 2.56
N TYR A 126 6.81 0.09 1.55
CA TYR A 126 7.12 -1.29 1.17
C TYR A 126 8.58 -1.42 0.81
N ALA A 127 9.20 -2.48 1.29
CA ALA A 127 10.43 -3.06 0.79
C ALA A 127 10.29 -4.56 1.02
N ASP A 128 10.22 -5.34 -0.06
CA ASP A 128 9.95 -6.79 -0.10
C ASP A 128 8.52 -7.26 0.23
N CYS A 129 7.86 -6.72 1.27
CA CYS A 129 6.48 -7.11 1.61
C CYS A 129 5.47 -6.80 0.49
N VAL A 130 4.38 -7.58 0.37
CA VAL A 130 3.44 -7.49 -0.76
C VAL A 130 2.49 -6.28 -0.64
N PRO A 131 2.56 -5.31 -1.57
CA PRO A 131 1.61 -4.21 -1.66
C PRO A 131 0.34 -4.62 -2.42
N ILE A 132 -0.82 -4.50 -1.79
CA ILE A 132 -2.11 -4.78 -2.42
C ILE A 132 -2.97 -3.53 -2.36
N PHE A 133 -3.44 -3.08 -3.52
CA PHE A 133 -4.43 -2.02 -3.68
C PHE A 133 -5.75 -2.66 -4.12
N ILE A 134 -6.83 -2.37 -3.43
CA ILE A 134 -8.18 -2.80 -3.81
C ILE A 134 -9.02 -1.56 -4.10
N LEU A 135 -9.76 -1.58 -5.21
CA LEU A 135 -10.79 -0.60 -5.55
C LEU A 135 -12.12 -1.33 -5.69
N ASP A 136 -13.12 -0.90 -4.94
CA ASP A 136 -14.52 -1.13 -5.29
C ASP A 136 -15.02 0.06 -6.13
N PRO A 137 -15.21 -0.11 -7.45
CA PRO A 137 -15.65 0.98 -8.33
C PRO A 137 -17.14 1.34 -8.13
N VAL A 138 -17.95 0.43 -7.58
CA VAL A 138 -19.38 0.65 -7.36
C VAL A 138 -19.59 1.49 -6.10
N LYS A 139 -18.95 1.10 -5.00
CA LYS A 139 -19.03 1.83 -3.73
C LYS A 139 -18.01 2.96 -3.60
N LYS A 140 -17.12 3.10 -4.59
CA LYS A 140 -16.03 4.09 -4.62
C LYS A 140 -15.16 4.04 -3.37
N ALA A 141 -14.88 2.82 -2.91
CA ALA A 141 -14.07 2.55 -1.74
C ALA A 141 -12.74 1.93 -2.15
N VAL A 142 -11.68 2.28 -1.43
CA VAL A 142 -10.33 1.75 -1.66
C VAL A 142 -9.77 1.11 -0.40
N ALA A 143 -8.83 0.18 -0.60
CA ALA A 143 -7.93 -0.32 0.42
C ALA A 143 -6.49 -0.28 -0.05
N LEU A 144 -5.57 0.03 0.87
CA LEU A 144 -4.13 -0.12 0.70
C LEU A 144 -3.62 -1.05 1.81
N ILE A 145 -2.95 -2.14 1.43
CA ILE A 145 -2.69 -3.28 2.31
C ILE A 145 -1.22 -3.67 2.27
N HIS A 146 -0.62 -3.79 3.45
CA HIS A 146 0.72 -4.29 3.69
C HIS A 146 0.70 -5.78 4.08
N SER A 147 0.69 -6.64 3.06
CA SER A 147 0.62 -8.10 3.24
C SER A 147 2.00 -8.75 3.14
N GLY A 148 2.88 -8.44 4.08
CA GLY A 148 4.09 -9.27 4.30
C GLY A 148 3.72 -10.69 4.73
N ARG A 149 4.71 -11.60 4.86
CA ARG A 149 4.47 -13.01 5.25
C ARG A 149 3.51 -13.15 6.44
N LYS A 150 3.74 -12.41 7.51
CA LYS A 150 2.90 -12.48 8.71
C LYS A 150 1.47 -11.95 8.48
N GLY A 151 1.33 -10.88 7.69
CA GLY A 151 0.02 -10.37 7.29
C GLY A 151 -0.76 -11.38 6.44
N THR A 152 -0.07 -12.07 5.52
CA THR A 152 -0.65 -13.13 4.69
C THR A 152 -1.08 -14.33 5.53
N GLU A 153 -0.25 -14.80 6.47
CA GLU A 153 -0.62 -15.85 7.44
C GLU A 153 -1.87 -15.49 8.25
N LEU A 154 -2.01 -14.22 8.60
CA LEU A 154 -3.15 -13.71 9.36
C LEU A 154 -4.33 -13.34 8.46
N GLU A 155 -4.31 -13.69 7.17
CA GLU A 155 -5.39 -13.44 6.21
C GLU A 155 -5.74 -11.95 6.06
N LEU A 156 -4.78 -11.04 6.22
CA LEU A 156 -5.03 -9.60 6.26
C LEU A 156 -5.84 -9.10 5.05
N THR A 157 -5.54 -9.58 3.85
CA THR A 157 -6.25 -9.19 2.62
C THR A 157 -7.71 -9.65 2.63
N LEU A 158 -7.97 -10.89 3.04
CA LEU A 158 -9.32 -11.44 3.15
C LEU A 158 -10.13 -10.69 4.22
N LYS A 159 -9.54 -10.48 5.40
CA LYS A 159 -10.12 -9.67 6.48
C LYS A 159 -10.42 -8.24 6.02
N THR A 160 -9.55 -7.66 5.19
CA THR A 160 -9.77 -6.33 4.61
C THR A 160 -10.99 -6.30 3.70
N LEU A 161 -11.13 -7.26 2.78
CA LEU A 161 -12.31 -7.38 1.92
C LEU A 161 -13.60 -7.57 2.72
N PHE A 162 -13.59 -8.43 3.75
CA PHE A 162 -14.76 -8.58 4.63
C PHE A 162 -15.10 -7.30 5.38
N LYS A 163 -14.09 -6.55 5.83
CA LYS A 163 -14.30 -5.27 6.49
C LYS A 163 -14.85 -4.20 5.54
N MET A 164 -14.38 -4.15 4.29
CA MET A 164 -14.97 -3.32 3.25
C MET A 164 -16.43 -3.71 2.97
N LYS A 165 -16.72 -5.02 2.85
CA LYS A 165 -18.10 -5.52 2.72
C LYS A 165 -18.99 -5.08 3.87
N LYS A 166 -18.50 -5.16 5.11
CA LYS A 166 -19.26 -4.77 6.30
C LYS A 166 -19.52 -3.26 6.39
N ILE A 167 -18.56 -2.42 5.99
CA ILE A 167 -18.61 -0.97 6.22
C ILE A 167 -19.17 -0.22 5.01
N PHE A 168 -18.79 -0.63 3.80
CA PHE A 168 -19.15 0.05 2.55
C PHE A 168 -20.15 -0.76 1.71
N GLU A 169 -20.57 -1.94 2.18
CA GLU A 169 -21.39 -2.88 1.42
C GLU A 169 -20.69 -3.33 0.12
N THR A 170 -19.35 -3.34 0.13
CA THR A 170 -18.54 -3.79 -1.00
C THR A 170 -18.84 -5.24 -1.38
N SER A 171 -19.01 -5.48 -2.67
CA SER A 171 -19.05 -6.82 -3.24
C SER A 171 -17.65 -7.24 -3.69
N PRO A 172 -17.07 -8.33 -3.17
CA PRO A 172 -15.76 -8.79 -3.65
C PRO A 172 -15.69 -9.04 -5.16
N ARG A 173 -16.82 -9.40 -5.79
CA ARG A 173 -16.90 -9.64 -7.24
C ARG A 173 -16.77 -8.38 -8.09
N SER A 174 -17.09 -7.20 -7.54
CA SER A 174 -16.94 -5.93 -8.26
C SER A 174 -15.57 -5.29 -8.06
N CYS A 175 -14.77 -5.80 -7.12
CA CYS A 175 -13.48 -5.21 -6.80
C CYS A 175 -12.44 -5.45 -7.90
N LEU A 176 -11.64 -4.42 -8.18
CA LEU A 176 -10.37 -4.53 -8.87
C LEU A 176 -9.26 -4.62 -7.80
N ALA A 177 -8.29 -5.51 -8.00
CA ALA A 177 -7.14 -5.64 -7.13
C ALA A 177 -5.85 -5.55 -7.93
N ALA A 178 -4.92 -4.71 -7.48
CA ALA A 178 -3.58 -4.60 -8.03
C ALA A 178 -2.56 -5.06 -6.98
N ILE A 179 -1.72 -6.02 -7.37
CA ILE A 179 -0.59 -6.48 -6.56
C ILE A 179 0.68 -5.87 -7.18
N PHE A 180 1.27 -4.89 -6.50
CA PHE A 180 2.49 -4.21 -7.00
C PHE A 180 3.76 -5.00 -6.66
N SER A 181 4.92 -4.48 -7.06
CA SER A 181 6.20 -5.16 -6.90
C SER A 181 6.49 -5.53 -5.43
N SER A 182 6.91 -6.78 -5.25
CA SER A 182 7.32 -7.37 -3.98
C SER A 182 8.50 -8.30 -4.21
N ILE A 183 9.07 -8.86 -3.14
CA ILE A 183 10.05 -9.93 -3.30
C ILE A 183 9.40 -11.15 -3.97
N GLY A 184 10.10 -11.73 -4.94
CA GLY A 184 9.66 -12.91 -5.69
C GLY A 184 10.27 -14.21 -5.16
N PRO A 185 9.76 -15.38 -5.60
CA PRO A 185 10.26 -16.68 -5.17
C PRO A 185 11.73 -16.93 -5.51
N CYS A 186 12.26 -16.25 -6.53
CA CYS A 186 13.68 -16.32 -6.90
C CYS A 186 14.64 -15.74 -5.85
N CYS A 187 14.15 -14.91 -4.92
CA CYS A 187 14.97 -14.23 -3.93
C CYS A 187 14.43 -14.38 -2.50
N TYR A 188 13.20 -14.88 -2.33
CA TYR A 188 12.58 -15.03 -1.01
C TYR A 188 12.90 -16.39 -0.37
N ASN A 189 14.12 -16.51 0.15
CA ASN A 189 14.57 -17.72 0.83
C ASN A 189 14.06 -17.76 2.28
N ILE A 190 13.25 -18.78 2.60
CA ILE A 190 12.70 -19.02 3.93
C ILE A 190 13.35 -20.29 4.50
N LYS A 191 13.85 -20.22 5.73
CA LYS A 191 14.34 -21.41 6.46
C LYS A 191 13.18 -22.39 6.70
N GLU A 192 13.44 -23.70 6.65
CA GLU A 192 12.41 -24.74 6.83
C GLU A 192 11.51 -24.50 8.05
N GLU A 193 12.09 -24.13 9.20
CA GLU A 193 11.38 -23.83 10.45
C GLU A 193 10.33 -22.69 10.34
N ASN A 194 10.42 -21.87 9.30
CA ASN A 194 9.53 -20.73 9.04
C ASN A 194 8.65 -20.94 7.81
N LYS A 195 8.72 -22.11 7.16
CA LYS A 195 7.79 -22.47 6.09
C LYS A 195 6.40 -22.66 6.69
N ILE A 196 5.43 -22.08 6.03
CA ILE A 196 4.02 -22.23 6.38
C ILE A 196 3.54 -23.52 5.72
N ASP A 197 2.73 -24.30 6.44
CA ASP A 197 2.06 -25.48 5.91
C ASP A 197 1.25 -25.12 4.64
N ASP A 198 1.17 -26.05 3.68
CA ASP A 198 0.49 -25.92 2.39
C ASP A 198 -1.05 -25.88 2.53
N TYR A 199 -1.56 -25.54 3.72
CA TYR A 199 -2.98 -25.37 4.03
C TYR A 199 -3.71 -24.54 2.97
N TRP A 200 -3.07 -23.46 2.50
CA TRP A 200 -3.60 -22.55 1.47
C TRP A 200 -3.58 -23.11 0.03
N LEU A 201 -2.76 -24.13 -0.24
CA LEU A 201 -2.64 -24.77 -1.56
C LEU A 201 -3.60 -25.96 -1.74
N ASN A 202 -4.18 -26.46 -0.64
CA ASN A 202 -5.20 -27.51 -0.68
C ASN A 202 -6.57 -26.94 -1.05
N LYS A 203 -6.86 -26.94 -2.36
CA LYS A 203 -8.09 -26.40 -2.99
C LYS A 203 -9.40 -26.94 -2.42
N ASP A 204 -9.41 -28.12 -1.79
CA ASP A 204 -10.62 -28.79 -1.32
C ASP A 204 -11.26 -28.16 -0.07
N LYS A 205 -10.61 -27.16 0.55
CA LYS A 205 -11.09 -26.54 1.79
C LYS A 205 -11.72 -25.15 1.60
N PHE A 206 -11.72 -24.61 0.40
CA PHE A 206 -12.37 -23.33 0.07
C PHE A 206 -13.80 -23.53 -0.45
N ASN A 207 -14.68 -24.04 0.42
CA ASN A 207 -16.14 -23.98 0.21
C ASN A 207 -16.72 -23.03 1.26
N GLY A 208 -16.83 -21.75 0.91
CA GLY A 208 -17.41 -20.70 1.75
C GLY A 208 -18.13 -19.66 0.91
#